data_AF-A0A8H2XSE6-F1
#
_entry.id   AF-A0A8H2XSE6-F1
#
_cell.length_a   1.000
_cell.length_b   1.000
_cell.length_c   1.000
_cell.angle_alpha   90.00
_cell.angle_beta   90.00
_cell.angle_gamma   90.00
#
_symmetry.space_group_name_H-M   'P 1'
#
loop_
_entity.id
_entity.type
_entity.pdbx_description
1 polymer ?
#
loop_
_entity_poly.entity_id
_entity_poly.type
_entity_poly.pdbx_seq_one_letter_code
_entity_poly.pdbx_strand_id
1 'polypeptide(L)'
;MQNVSIPSTQWRKILWKKQPFPDNHLPASFLSSLQRNINLKQYTYVSLLKTVLPVTQHLSNTALFLSIFARLKSGLLDPRVLVCLGSGLSILGFGIHELASSESNVNKSTPYTNRLAQALKSSILVFLALASLAPVLRTLTAATSDDSIWALSATLFILHAVLADYTPERVGIVRERTGGENQGGLTSVLSMNAAVSASVVLASRLQTDIAVFSLMLYALQSFALLPVLRQRLQRYTFPSLLLTCFVTGFSFAALPSRNLVFPFVIFLSLLTFGSPAVLVRSQRYKNRIRGPWDPAVPQLNSKAD
;
A
#
# COMPACT_ATOMS: atom_id res chain seq x y z
N MET A 1 -49.48 28.28 58.16
CA MET A 1 -48.37 27.33 57.98
C MET A 1 -48.29 26.98 56.49
N GLN A 2 -47.43 27.69 55.74
CA GLN A 2 -47.19 27.37 54.33
C GLN A 2 -46.16 26.24 54.28
N ASN A 3 -46.58 25.06 53.81
CA ASN A 3 -45.67 23.97 53.48
C ASN A 3 -44.76 24.43 52.34
N VAL A 4 -43.54 24.81 52.67
CA VAL A 4 -42.48 25.03 51.69
C VAL A 4 -42.08 23.66 51.15
N SER A 5 -42.65 23.28 50.02
CA SER A 5 -42.22 22.12 49.26
C SER A 5 -40.75 22.35 48.85
N ILE A 6 -39.83 21.61 49.47
CA ILE A 6 -38.43 21.56 49.02
C ILE A 6 -38.47 21.06 47.57
N PRO A 7 -37.98 21.83 46.58
CA PRO A 7 -37.94 21.35 45.21
C PRO A 7 -37.05 20.11 45.21
N SER A 8 -37.59 18.97 44.78
CA SER A 8 -36.84 17.72 44.62
C SER A 8 -35.57 18.02 43.83
N THR A 9 -34.40 17.87 44.44
CA THR A 9 -33.12 18.21 43.83
C THR A 9 -32.89 17.29 42.63
N GLN A 10 -33.24 17.75 41.44
CA GLN A 10 -33.12 16.94 40.24
C GLN A 10 -31.64 16.69 39.96
N TRP A 11 -31.27 15.41 39.81
CA TRP A 11 -29.92 15.03 39.40
C TRP A 11 -29.55 15.73 38.09
N ARG A 12 -28.33 16.29 38.02
CA ARG A 12 -27.82 16.98 36.82
C ARG A 12 -26.62 16.22 36.26
N LYS A 13 -26.55 16.16 34.94
CA LYS A 13 -25.47 15.49 34.21
C LYS A 13 -24.20 16.36 34.17
N ILE A 14 -23.58 16.57 35.32
CA ILE A 14 -22.43 17.45 35.52
C ILE A 14 -21.41 16.71 36.39
N LEU A 15 -20.22 16.42 35.85
CA LEU A 15 -19.18 15.65 36.54
C LEU A 15 -18.40 16.47 37.58
N TRP A 16 -18.33 17.79 37.41
CA TRP A 16 -17.48 18.67 38.22
C TRP A 16 -18.16 19.24 39.48
N LYS A 17 -19.48 19.05 39.64
CA LYS A 17 -20.25 19.56 40.79
C LYS A 17 -20.66 18.41 41.70
N LYS A 18 -20.33 18.50 42.99
CA LYS A 18 -20.78 17.53 44.00
C LYS A 18 -22.30 17.63 44.17
N GLN A 19 -22.99 16.49 44.11
CA GLN A 19 -24.45 16.37 44.18
C GLN A 19 -24.85 15.40 45.30
N PRO A 20 -26.08 15.49 45.84
CA PRO A 20 -26.56 14.61 46.92
C PRO A 20 -26.96 13.22 46.41
N PHE A 21 -26.18 12.65 45.49
CA PHE A 21 -26.40 11.35 44.88
C PHE A 21 -25.09 10.57 44.93
N PRO A 22 -25.11 9.24 45.11
CA PRO A 22 -23.89 8.44 45.09
C PRO A 22 -23.24 8.47 43.70
N ASP A 23 -21.93 8.24 43.63
CA ASP A 23 -21.16 8.35 42.37
C ASP A 23 -21.64 7.36 41.27
N ASN A 24 -22.26 6.26 41.67
CA ASN A 24 -22.86 5.27 40.76
C ASN A 24 -24.36 5.51 40.48
N HIS A 25 -24.90 6.67 40.86
CA HIS A 25 -26.31 6.99 40.63
C HIS A 25 -26.61 7.11 39.13
N LEU A 26 -27.54 6.30 38.65
CA LEU A 26 -28.05 6.32 37.28
C LEU A 26 -29.46 6.93 37.27
N PRO A 27 -29.70 8.04 36.55
CA PRO A 27 -31.04 8.59 36.44
C PRO A 27 -31.96 7.65 35.65
N ALA A 28 -33.26 7.65 35.93
CA ALA A 28 -34.24 6.86 35.18
C ALA A 28 -34.26 7.19 33.67
N SER A 29 -33.88 8.41 33.29
CA SER A 29 -33.74 8.85 31.90
C SER A 29 -32.44 8.40 31.21
N PHE A 30 -31.57 7.65 31.90
CA PHE A 30 -30.27 7.23 31.37
C PHE A 30 -30.39 6.46 30.05
N LEU A 31 -31.23 5.42 30.02
CA LEU A 31 -31.40 4.59 28.81
C LEU A 31 -32.03 5.39 27.66
N SER A 32 -32.95 6.31 27.95
CA SER A 32 -33.52 7.22 26.96
C SER A 32 -32.51 8.25 26.42
N SER A 33 -31.45 8.54 27.18
CA SER A 33 -30.40 9.48 26.77
C SER A 33 -29.28 8.85 25.95
N LEU A 34 -29.34 7.53 25.70
CA LEU A 34 -28.37 6.84 24.86
C LEU A 34 -28.45 7.34 23.42
N GLN A 35 -27.28 7.71 22.90
CA GLN A 35 -27.14 8.27 21.58
C GLN A 35 -26.72 7.18 20.60
N ARG A 36 -27.51 6.95 19.56
CA ARG A 36 -27.20 5.95 18.52
C ARG A 36 -26.63 6.63 17.28
N ASN A 37 -25.47 6.20 16.83
CA ASN A 37 -24.84 6.60 15.55
C ASN A 37 -24.52 8.09 15.35
N ILE A 38 -24.39 8.89 16.42
CA ILE A 38 -24.26 10.37 16.35
C ILE A 38 -22.97 10.89 15.68
N ASN A 39 -22.03 10.02 15.31
CA ASN A 39 -20.81 10.40 14.57
C ASN A 39 -20.40 9.32 13.57
N LEU A 40 -21.35 8.77 12.82
CA LEU A 40 -21.06 7.73 11.84
C LEU A 40 -20.50 8.39 10.56
N LYS A 41 -19.17 8.38 10.41
CA LYS A 41 -18.53 8.69 9.13
C LYS A 41 -18.90 7.60 8.12
N GLN A 42 -19.72 7.95 7.14
CA GLN A 42 -20.09 7.05 6.04
C GLN A 42 -19.00 7.12 4.97
N TYR A 43 -18.58 5.95 4.47
CA TYR A 43 -17.66 5.90 3.35
C TYR A 43 -18.45 5.84 2.05
N THR A 44 -18.18 6.77 1.14
CA THR A 44 -18.71 6.73 -0.22
C THR A 44 -18.04 5.60 -1.01
N TYR A 45 -18.80 4.90 -1.85
CA TYR A 45 -18.28 3.84 -2.72
C TYR A 45 -17.05 4.26 -3.52
N VAL A 46 -17.09 5.46 -4.13
CA VAL A 46 -15.98 6.02 -4.90
C VAL A 46 -14.73 6.26 -4.05
N SER A 47 -14.89 6.65 -2.79
CA SER A 47 -13.76 6.84 -1.88
C SER A 47 -13.09 5.51 -1.56
N LEU A 48 -13.88 4.46 -1.32
CA LEU A 48 -13.37 3.11 -1.07
C LEU A 48 -12.71 2.52 -2.31
N LEU A 49 -13.30 2.73 -3.49
CA LEU A 49 -12.73 2.30 -4.77
C LEU A 49 -11.33 2.88 -4.97
N LYS A 50 -11.14 4.18 -4.71
CA LYS A 50 -9.82 4.83 -4.77
C LYS A 50 -8.79 4.21 -3.82
N THR A 51 -9.23 3.73 -2.65
CA THR A 51 -8.37 3.05 -1.67
C THR A 51 -8.01 1.62 -2.09
N VAL A 52 -8.83 0.95 -2.90
CA VAL A 52 -8.59 -0.43 -3.36
C VAL A 52 -7.75 -0.49 -4.65
N LEU A 53 -7.72 0.59 -5.45
CA LEU A 53 -6.90 0.66 -6.68
C LEU A 53 -5.42 0.27 -6.45
N PRO A 54 -4.71 0.77 -5.41
CA PRO A 54 -3.32 0.40 -5.16
C PRO A 54 -3.12 -1.09 -4.88
N VAL A 55 -4.09 -1.73 -4.21
CA VAL A 55 -4.07 -3.17 -3.93
C VAL A 55 -4.19 -3.96 -5.23
N THR A 56 -5.14 -3.56 -6.09
CA THR A 56 -5.36 -4.17 -7.40
C THR A 56 -4.11 -4.05 -8.28
N GLN A 57 -3.51 -2.86 -8.31
CA GLN A 57 -2.28 -2.60 -9.04
C GLN A 57 -1.12 -3.46 -8.52
N HIS A 58 -0.99 -3.61 -7.20
CA HIS A 58 0.07 -4.41 -6.60
C HIS A 58 -0.04 -5.89 -6.97
N LEU A 59 -1.23 -6.49 -6.82
CA LEU A 59 -1.46 -7.89 -7.22
C LEU A 59 -1.24 -8.11 -8.72
N SER A 60 -1.67 -7.14 -9.54
CA SER A 60 -1.44 -7.18 -10.99
C SER A 60 0.03 -7.11 -11.36
N ASN A 61 0.80 -6.28 -10.66
CA ASN A 61 2.24 -6.17 -10.83
C ASN A 61 2.97 -7.45 -10.42
N THR A 62 2.58 -8.10 -9.32
CA THR A 62 3.13 -9.40 -8.91
C THR A 62 2.80 -10.49 -9.93
N ALA A 63 1.56 -10.55 -10.43
CA ALA A 63 1.17 -11.49 -11.49
C ALA A 63 1.92 -11.23 -12.80
N LEU A 64 2.16 -9.96 -13.14
CA LEU A 64 2.95 -9.56 -14.30
C LEU A 64 4.42 -10.00 -14.15
N PHE A 65 5.02 -9.81 -12.98
CA PHE A 65 6.36 -10.30 -12.66
C PHE A 65 6.47 -11.81 -12.83
N LEU A 66 5.54 -12.58 -12.27
CA LEU A 66 5.50 -14.03 -12.42
C LEU A 66 5.32 -14.46 -13.89
N SER A 67 4.53 -13.72 -14.66
CA SER A 67 4.31 -13.99 -16.08
C SER A 67 5.56 -13.74 -16.92
N ILE A 68 6.29 -12.65 -16.64
CA ILE A 68 7.58 -12.35 -17.27
C ILE A 68 8.61 -13.41 -16.90
N PHE A 69 8.68 -13.81 -15.63
CA PHE A 69 9.52 -14.93 -15.20
C PHE A 69 9.22 -16.22 -15.96
N ALA A 70 7.93 -16.59 -16.07
CA ALA A 70 7.52 -17.79 -16.79
C ALA A 70 7.96 -17.76 -18.27
N ARG A 71 7.82 -16.61 -18.93
CA ARG A 71 8.25 -16.41 -20.33
C ARG A 71 9.76 -16.43 -20.51
N LEU A 72 10.52 -15.89 -19.55
CA LEU A 72 11.98 -16.00 -19.52
C LEU A 72 12.41 -17.45 -19.30
N LYS A 73 11.76 -18.17 -18.38
CA LYS A 73 12.04 -19.60 -18.10
C LYS A 73 11.76 -20.49 -19.32
N SER A 74 10.70 -20.19 -20.07
CA SER A 74 10.33 -20.94 -21.28
C SER A 74 11.08 -20.49 -22.55
N GLY A 75 11.96 -19.49 -22.47
CA GLY A 75 12.68 -18.95 -23.62
C GLY A 75 11.82 -18.18 -24.64
N LEU A 76 10.58 -17.80 -24.28
CA LEU A 76 9.66 -17.08 -25.17
C LEU A 76 9.92 -15.56 -25.19
N LEU A 77 10.64 -15.04 -24.20
CA LEU A 77 11.00 -13.63 -24.10
C LEU A 77 12.52 -13.51 -24.11
N ASP A 78 13.06 -12.71 -25.04
CA ASP A 78 14.48 -12.36 -25.03
C ASP A 78 14.78 -11.43 -23.84
N PRO A 79 15.70 -11.82 -22.93
CA PRO A 79 16.13 -10.98 -21.81
C PRO A 79 16.58 -9.57 -22.22
N ARG A 80 17.17 -9.41 -23.41
CA ARG A 80 17.70 -8.14 -23.88
C ARG A 80 16.59 -7.12 -24.14
N VAL A 81 15.46 -7.58 -24.66
CA VAL A 81 14.28 -6.75 -24.91
C VAL A 81 13.73 -6.22 -23.58
N LEU A 82 13.69 -7.07 -22.55
CA LEU A 82 13.23 -6.67 -21.22
C LEU A 82 14.15 -5.59 -20.61
N VAL A 83 15.47 -5.74 -20.73
CA VAL A 83 16.44 -4.74 -20.26
C VAL A 83 16.28 -3.42 -21.01
N CYS A 84 16.12 -3.45 -22.34
CA CYS A 84 15.94 -2.27 -23.17
C CYS A 84 14.66 -1.51 -22.81
N LEU A 85 13.52 -2.22 -22.76
CA LEU A 85 12.23 -1.63 -22.40
C LEU A 85 12.22 -1.10 -20.97
N GLY A 86 12.74 -1.87 -20.01
CA GLY A 86 12.80 -1.45 -18.62
C GLY A 86 13.68 -0.22 -18.41
N SER A 87 14.87 -0.20 -19.01
CA SER A 87 15.78 0.95 -18.94
C SER A 87 15.17 2.18 -19.60
N GLY A 88 14.55 2.01 -20.78
CA GLY A 88 13.82 3.08 -21.47
C GLY A 88 12.71 3.67 -20.62
N LEU A 89 11.90 2.83 -19.97
CA LEU A 89 10.82 3.28 -19.10
C LEU A 89 11.34 4.02 -17.85
N SER A 90 12.45 3.58 -17.27
CA SER A 90 13.09 4.29 -16.15
C SER A 90 13.62 5.66 -16.56
N ILE A 91 14.23 5.77 -17.75
CA ILE A 91 14.72 7.06 -18.29
C ILE A 91 13.54 8.00 -18.57
N LEU A 92 12.47 7.50 -19.19
CA LEU A 92 11.24 8.28 -19.41
C LEU A 92 10.62 8.74 -18.10
N GLY A 93 10.51 7.84 -17.12
CA GLY A 93 9.98 8.16 -15.79
C GLY A 93 10.82 9.23 -15.07
N PHE A 94 12.15 9.16 -15.21
CA PHE A 94 13.05 10.18 -14.69
C PHE A 94 12.87 11.53 -15.41
N GLY A 95 12.75 11.53 -16.74
CA GLY A 95 12.49 12.75 -17.52
C GLY A 95 11.16 13.42 -17.15
N ILE A 96 10.09 12.63 -16.98
CA ILE A 96 8.79 13.13 -16.50
C ILE A 96 8.92 13.70 -15.09
N HIS A 97 9.70 13.05 -14.22
CA HIS A 97 9.94 13.54 -12.86
C HIS A 97 10.64 14.89 -12.85
N GLU A 98 11.69 15.04 -13.66
CA GLU A 98 12.43 16.30 -13.79
C GLU A 98 11.51 17.42 -14.32
N LEU A 99 10.73 17.16 -15.38
CA LEU A 99 9.79 18.13 -15.94
C LEU A 99 8.76 18.59 -14.91
N ALA A 100 8.15 17.65 -14.18
CA ALA A 100 7.18 17.97 -13.12
C ALA A 100 7.81 18.69 -11.92
N SER A 101 9.11 18.49 -11.67
CA SER A 101 9.83 19.15 -10.58
C SER A 101 10.38 20.52 -10.96
N SER A 102 10.51 20.81 -12.26
CA SER A 102 10.97 22.09 -12.80
C SER A 102 10.04 23.24 -12.38
N GLU A 103 8.72 23.00 -12.42
CA GLU A 103 7.70 24.01 -12.04
C GLU A 103 7.72 24.38 -10.54
N SER A 104 8.20 23.48 -9.68
CA SER A 104 8.18 23.66 -8.21
C SER A 104 9.51 24.16 -7.62
N ASN A 105 10.58 24.23 -8.41
CA ASN A 105 11.97 24.37 -7.91
C ASN A 105 12.60 25.75 -8.13
N VAL A 106 11.81 26.82 -8.29
CA VAL A 106 12.32 28.20 -8.40
C VAL A 106 13.28 28.60 -7.25
N ASN A 107 13.22 27.92 -6.10
CA ASN A 107 14.00 28.26 -4.89
C ASN A 107 15.08 27.24 -4.46
N LYS A 108 15.47 26.24 -5.26
CA LYS A 108 16.56 25.28 -4.89
C LYS A 108 17.81 25.43 -5.75
N SER A 109 18.92 25.81 -5.12
CA SER A 109 20.24 26.13 -5.70
C SER A 109 21.12 24.95 -6.12
N THR A 110 20.56 23.76 -6.35
CA THR A 110 21.36 22.63 -6.86
C THR A 110 21.30 22.63 -8.39
N PRO A 111 22.44 22.75 -9.10
CA PRO A 111 22.44 22.73 -10.55
C PRO A 111 21.94 21.38 -11.07
N TYR A 112 21.14 21.42 -12.14
CA TYR A 112 20.55 20.26 -12.81
C TYR A 112 21.58 19.16 -13.10
N THR A 113 22.78 19.55 -13.54
CA THR A 113 23.90 18.64 -13.85
C THR A 113 24.32 17.77 -12.67
N ASN A 114 24.30 18.29 -11.43
CA ASN A 114 24.67 17.52 -10.25
C ASN A 114 23.60 16.48 -9.89
N ARG A 115 22.31 16.79 -10.08
CA ARG A 115 21.22 15.82 -9.85
C ARG A 115 21.24 14.70 -10.89
N LEU A 116 21.42 15.05 -12.17
CA LEU A 116 21.62 14.08 -13.24
C LEU A 116 22.82 13.18 -12.96
N ALA A 117 23.97 13.76 -12.64
CA ALA A 117 25.18 13.01 -12.33
C ALA A 117 24.97 12.07 -11.15
N GLN A 118 24.26 12.50 -10.10
CA GLN A 118 23.93 11.67 -8.95
C GLN A 118 22.99 10.51 -9.30
N ALA A 119 21.94 10.77 -10.09
CA ALA A 119 20.97 9.75 -10.52
C ALA A 119 21.58 8.74 -11.50
N LEU A 120 22.40 9.23 -12.45
CA LEU A 120 23.16 8.36 -13.36
C LEU A 120 24.18 7.53 -12.59
N LYS A 121 24.92 8.14 -11.65
CA LYS A 121 25.86 7.41 -10.79
C LYS A 121 25.17 6.30 -10.03
N SER A 122 24.06 6.57 -9.35
CA SER A 122 23.34 5.53 -8.60
C SER A 122 22.75 4.45 -9.51
N SER A 123 22.17 4.83 -10.64
CA SER A 123 21.62 3.88 -11.61
C SER A 123 22.69 2.99 -12.23
N ILE A 124 23.85 3.54 -12.61
CA ILE A 124 24.99 2.78 -13.15
C ILE A 124 25.54 1.83 -12.08
N LEU A 125 25.69 2.29 -10.83
CA LEU A 125 26.15 1.45 -9.73
C LEU A 125 25.23 0.24 -9.52
N VAL A 126 23.91 0.47 -9.48
CA VAL A 126 22.94 -0.62 -9.32
C VAL A 126 22.95 -1.57 -10.53
N PHE A 127 23.04 -1.04 -11.75
CA PHE A 127 23.11 -1.85 -12.97
C PHE A 127 24.35 -2.74 -12.98
N LEU A 128 25.53 -2.18 -12.70
CA LEU A 128 26.79 -2.94 -12.66
C LEU A 128 26.82 -3.94 -11.50
N ALA A 129 26.28 -3.58 -10.33
CA ALA A 129 26.19 -4.47 -9.19
C ALA A 129 25.29 -5.68 -9.49
N LEU A 130 24.13 -5.46 -10.12
CA LEU A 130 23.24 -6.56 -10.53
C LEU A 130 23.89 -7.43 -11.62
N ALA A 131 24.60 -6.81 -12.56
CA ALA A 131 25.28 -7.54 -13.63
C ALA A 131 26.41 -8.43 -13.08
N SER A 132 27.18 -7.94 -12.10
CA SER A 132 28.25 -8.72 -11.47
C SER A 132 27.72 -9.80 -10.53
N LEU A 133 26.60 -9.56 -9.84
CA LEU A 133 25.97 -10.56 -8.98
C LEU A 133 25.18 -11.62 -9.75
N ALA A 134 24.79 -11.39 -11.00
CA ALA A 134 23.92 -12.28 -11.75
C ALA A 134 24.39 -13.76 -11.79
N PRO A 135 25.68 -14.07 -12.03
CA PRO A 135 26.16 -15.47 -11.98
C PRO A 135 26.05 -16.10 -10.58
N VAL A 136 26.23 -15.30 -9.53
CA VAL A 136 26.08 -15.75 -8.13
C VAL A 136 24.62 -16.02 -7.82
N LEU A 137 23.72 -15.10 -8.20
CA LEU A 137 22.27 -15.27 -8.01
C LEU A 137 21.73 -16.47 -8.79
N ARG A 138 22.29 -16.76 -9.98
CA ARG A 138 21.96 -17.94 -10.77
C ARG A 138 22.27 -19.24 -10.01
N THR A 139 23.40 -19.29 -9.31
CA THR A 139 23.88 -20.51 -8.64
C THR A 139 23.43 -20.64 -7.19
N LEU A 140 23.01 -19.54 -6.54
CA LEU A 140 22.72 -19.45 -5.10
C LEU A 140 21.78 -20.54 -4.57
N THR A 141 20.69 -20.81 -5.29
CA THR A 141 19.69 -21.81 -4.89
C THR A 141 19.54 -22.90 -5.93
N ALA A 142 20.53 -23.10 -6.81
CA ALA A 142 20.51 -24.09 -7.88
C ALA A 142 20.38 -25.53 -7.37
N ALA A 143 21.00 -25.85 -6.22
CA ALA A 143 20.97 -27.17 -5.61
C ALA A 143 19.63 -27.52 -4.93
N THR A 144 18.76 -26.54 -4.68
CA THR A 144 17.45 -26.76 -4.05
C THR A 144 16.46 -27.31 -5.07
N SER A 145 15.56 -28.20 -4.62
CA SER A 145 14.52 -28.78 -5.48
C SER A 145 13.52 -27.73 -5.99
N ASP A 146 13.01 -27.94 -7.20
CA ASP A 146 12.07 -27.03 -7.86
C ASP A 146 10.79 -26.84 -7.04
N ASP A 147 10.20 -27.92 -6.50
CA ASP A 147 8.96 -27.86 -5.71
C ASP A 147 9.11 -26.95 -4.48
N SER A 148 10.26 -27.02 -3.81
CA SER A 148 10.57 -26.18 -2.65
C SER A 148 10.69 -24.70 -3.05
N ILE A 149 11.30 -24.42 -4.20
CA ILE A 149 11.47 -23.06 -4.73
C ILE A 149 10.12 -22.44 -5.09
N TRP A 150 9.22 -23.20 -5.72
CA TRP A 150 7.87 -22.74 -6.02
C TRP A 150 7.06 -22.48 -4.74
N ALA A 151 7.13 -23.37 -3.75
CA ALA A 151 6.45 -23.17 -2.47
C ALA A 151 6.99 -21.95 -1.68
N LEU A 152 8.31 -21.81 -1.63
CA LEU A 152 8.97 -20.71 -0.93
C LEU A 152 8.67 -19.37 -1.60
N SER A 153 8.75 -19.31 -2.93
CA SER A 153 8.43 -18.09 -3.68
C SER A 153 6.96 -17.68 -3.54
N ALA A 154 6.03 -18.64 -3.60
CA ALA A 154 4.62 -18.38 -3.33
C ALA A 154 4.40 -17.81 -1.93
N THR A 155 5.05 -18.40 -0.92
CA THR A 155 4.99 -17.92 0.47
C THR A 155 5.54 -16.49 0.61
N LEU A 156 6.68 -16.20 -0.01
CA LEU A 156 7.28 -14.86 0.00
C LEU A 156 6.44 -13.82 -0.75
N PHE A 157 5.80 -14.19 -1.86
CA PHE A 157 4.89 -13.27 -2.55
C PHE A 157 3.58 -13.03 -1.79
N ILE A 158 3.07 -14.04 -1.06
CA ILE A 158 1.96 -13.85 -0.13
C ILE A 158 2.39 -12.90 0.99
N LEU A 159 3.57 -13.10 1.56
CA LEU A 159 4.12 -12.22 2.61
C LEU A 159 4.29 -10.78 2.08
N HIS A 160 4.80 -10.62 0.86
CA HIS A 160 4.91 -9.33 0.18
C HIS A 160 3.53 -8.66 0.03
N ALA A 161 2.52 -9.39 -0.41
CA ALA A 161 1.17 -8.87 -0.60
C ALA A 161 0.48 -8.48 0.72
N VAL A 162 0.66 -9.26 1.79
CA VAL A 162 0.03 -9.04 3.10
C VAL A 162 0.69 -7.90 3.88
N LEU A 163 2.02 -7.81 3.84
CA LEU A 163 2.78 -6.80 4.61
C LEU A 163 2.95 -5.46 3.90
N ALA A 164 2.57 -5.36 2.62
CA ALA A 164 2.71 -4.12 1.88
C ALA A 164 1.85 -3.00 2.49
N ASP A 165 2.42 -1.80 2.58
CA ASP A 165 1.67 -0.62 2.98
C ASP A 165 0.89 -0.05 1.78
N TYR A 166 -0.44 -0.17 1.85
CA TYR A 166 -1.38 0.39 0.86
C TYR A 166 -1.94 1.75 1.28
N THR A 167 -1.48 2.29 2.41
CA THR A 167 -1.96 3.57 2.94
C THR A 167 -1.57 4.70 1.99
N PRO A 168 -2.51 5.57 1.58
CA PRO A 168 -2.17 6.73 0.78
C PRO A 168 -1.30 7.71 1.58
N GLU A 169 -0.32 8.32 0.91
CA GLU A 169 0.67 9.23 1.52
C GLU A 169 0.04 10.32 2.40
N ARG A 170 -1.10 10.90 1.96
CA ARG A 170 -1.84 11.91 2.72
C ARG A 170 -2.31 11.43 4.10
N VAL A 171 -2.67 10.15 4.21
CA VAL A 171 -3.10 9.54 5.48
C VAL A 171 -1.88 9.13 6.30
N GLY A 172 -0.79 8.69 5.65
CA GLY A 172 0.50 8.42 6.29
C GLY A 172 1.07 9.65 7.02
N ILE A 173 1.11 10.81 6.36
CA ILE A 173 1.61 12.07 6.94
C ILE A 173 0.78 12.49 8.16
N VAL A 174 -0.55 12.27 8.13
CA VAL A 174 -1.42 12.57 9.27
C VAL A 174 -1.12 11.64 10.45
N ARG A 175 -0.92 10.34 10.18
CA ARG A 175 -0.60 9.31 11.18
C ARG A 175 0.77 9.56 11.84
N GLU A 176 1.76 9.97 11.05
CA GLU A 176 3.10 10.32 11.54
C GLU A 176 3.06 11.58 12.42
N ARG A 177 2.29 12.61 12.03
CA ARG A 177 2.06 13.81 12.84
C ARG A 177 1.27 13.56 14.14
N THR A 178 0.47 12.49 14.21
CA THR A 178 -0.31 12.15 15.41
C THR A 178 0.44 11.22 16.38
N GLY A 179 1.74 11.01 16.19
CA GLY A 179 2.56 10.24 17.12
C GLY A 179 2.28 8.74 17.12
N GLY A 180 1.65 8.22 16.06
CA GLY A 180 1.41 6.79 15.90
C GLY A 180 2.74 6.04 15.68
N GLU A 181 2.94 4.95 16.43
CA GLU A 181 4.11 4.08 16.36
C GLU A 181 4.47 3.69 14.91
N ASN A 182 5.77 3.69 14.61
CA ASN A 182 6.38 3.55 13.27
C ASN A 182 6.22 2.15 12.61
N GLN A 183 5.24 1.36 13.05
CA GLN A 183 4.98 -0.01 12.60
C GLN A 183 4.74 -0.14 11.08
N GLY A 184 4.31 0.94 10.42
CA GLY A 184 4.17 0.99 8.96
C GLY A 184 5.52 0.88 8.22
N GLY A 185 6.59 1.42 8.81
CA GLY A 185 7.94 1.31 8.23
C GLY A 185 8.46 -0.13 8.24
N LEU A 186 8.32 -0.83 9.37
CA LEU A 186 8.81 -2.21 9.53
C LEU A 186 8.11 -3.20 8.59
N THR A 187 6.78 -3.12 8.50
CA THR A 187 5.97 -3.99 7.62
C THR A 187 6.30 -3.75 6.15
N SER A 188 6.45 -2.48 5.75
CA SER A 188 6.85 -2.13 4.38
C SER A 188 8.26 -2.64 4.04
N VAL A 189 9.23 -2.54 4.95
CA VAL A 189 10.59 -3.05 4.73
C VAL A 189 10.58 -4.57 4.60
N LEU A 190 9.85 -5.27 5.48
CA LEU A 190 9.74 -6.73 5.43
C LEU A 190 9.05 -7.20 4.15
N SER A 191 8.01 -6.48 3.70
CA SER A 191 7.34 -6.73 2.42
C SER A 191 8.31 -6.61 1.25
N MET A 192 9.12 -5.55 1.21
CA MET A 192 10.06 -5.30 0.11
C MET A 192 11.19 -6.33 0.09
N ASN A 193 11.71 -6.70 1.25
CA ASN A 193 12.69 -7.79 1.38
C ASN A 193 12.10 -9.13 0.91
N ALA A 194 10.85 -9.45 1.27
CA ALA A 194 10.19 -10.66 0.81
C ALA A 194 10.09 -10.72 -0.72
N ALA A 195 9.75 -9.61 -1.38
CA ALA A 195 9.71 -9.54 -2.85
C ALA A 195 11.07 -9.75 -3.51
N VAL A 196 12.12 -9.11 -2.95
CA VAL A 196 13.50 -9.27 -3.44
C VAL A 196 13.97 -10.70 -3.25
N SER A 197 13.75 -11.30 -2.06
CA SER A 197 14.08 -12.70 -1.80
C SER A 197 13.32 -13.66 -2.72
N ALA A 198 12.04 -13.42 -2.99
CA ALA A 198 11.25 -14.23 -3.92
C ALA A 198 11.84 -14.16 -5.34
N SER A 199 12.21 -12.95 -5.77
CA SER A 199 12.82 -12.70 -7.08
C SER A 199 14.16 -13.41 -7.22
N VAL A 200 15.01 -13.36 -6.19
CA VAL A 200 16.32 -14.03 -6.16
C VAL A 200 16.17 -15.55 -6.25
N VAL A 201 15.25 -16.14 -5.49
CA VAL A 201 15.05 -17.59 -5.49
C VAL A 201 14.49 -18.07 -6.84
N LEU A 202 13.58 -17.32 -7.45
CA LEU A 202 13.11 -17.58 -8.82
C LEU A 202 14.24 -17.44 -9.85
N ALA A 203 15.08 -16.41 -9.72
CA ALA A 203 16.14 -16.14 -10.68
C ALA A 203 17.12 -17.31 -10.83
N SER A 204 17.37 -18.08 -9.76
CA SER A 204 18.21 -19.28 -9.81
C SER A 204 17.76 -20.35 -10.82
N ARG A 205 16.49 -20.32 -11.23
CA ARG A 205 15.91 -21.27 -12.20
C ARG A 205 16.09 -20.84 -13.66
N LEU A 206 16.67 -19.67 -13.91
CA LEU A 206 16.97 -19.20 -15.26
C LEU A 206 18.33 -19.72 -15.73
N GLN A 207 18.42 -20.09 -17.01
CA GLN A 207 19.61 -20.76 -17.55
C GLN A 207 20.77 -19.80 -17.84
N THR A 208 20.49 -18.55 -18.22
CA THR A 208 21.49 -17.56 -18.64
C THR A 208 21.65 -16.43 -17.64
N ASP A 209 22.88 -15.94 -17.49
CA ASP A 209 23.18 -14.82 -16.58
C ASP A 209 22.46 -13.53 -17.02
N ILE A 210 22.26 -13.34 -18.33
CA ILE A 210 21.51 -12.19 -18.87
C ILE A 210 20.03 -12.28 -18.47
N ALA A 211 19.44 -13.47 -18.45
CA ALA A 211 18.05 -13.64 -17.99
C ALA A 211 17.92 -13.32 -16.50
N VAL A 212 18.85 -13.79 -15.66
CA VAL A 212 18.90 -13.48 -14.23
C VAL A 212 19.04 -11.98 -14.00
N PHE A 213 20.00 -11.35 -14.69
CA PHE A 213 20.20 -9.91 -14.65
C PHE A 213 18.93 -9.15 -15.05
N SER A 214 18.30 -9.52 -16.16
CA SER A 214 17.08 -8.86 -16.67
C SER A 214 15.90 -8.99 -15.70
N LEU A 215 15.72 -10.17 -15.09
CA LEU A 215 14.67 -10.43 -14.12
C LEU A 215 14.88 -9.61 -12.84
N MET A 216 16.12 -9.56 -12.34
CA MET A 216 16.45 -8.79 -11.14
C MET A 216 16.34 -7.28 -11.35
N LEU A 217 16.75 -6.77 -12.52
CA LEU A 217 16.54 -5.38 -12.89
C LEU A 217 15.04 -5.05 -12.97
N TYR A 218 14.25 -5.94 -13.56
CA TYR A 218 12.80 -5.81 -13.62
C TYR A 218 12.13 -5.93 -12.25
N ALA A 219 12.64 -6.78 -11.35
CA ALA A 219 12.18 -6.89 -9.97
C ALA A 219 12.37 -5.57 -9.22
N LEU A 220 13.53 -4.93 -9.38
CA LEU A 220 13.79 -3.62 -8.78
C LEU A 220 12.84 -2.55 -9.34
N GLN A 221 12.62 -2.54 -10.66
CA GLN A 221 11.68 -1.61 -11.28
C GLN A 221 10.23 -1.82 -10.77
N SER A 222 9.81 -3.08 -10.67
CA SER A 222 8.44 -3.47 -10.32
C SER A 222 8.14 -3.32 -8.83
N PHE A 223 9.09 -3.63 -7.93
CA PHE A 223 8.86 -3.64 -6.49
C PHE A 223 9.49 -2.46 -5.75
N ALA A 224 10.46 -1.74 -6.34
CA ALA A 224 11.05 -0.55 -5.73
C ALA A 224 10.57 0.75 -6.39
N LEU A 225 10.69 0.86 -7.72
CA LEU A 225 10.38 2.12 -8.42
C LEU A 225 8.86 2.32 -8.58
N LEU A 226 8.11 1.29 -8.97
CA LEU A 226 6.67 1.40 -9.22
C LEU A 226 5.88 1.83 -7.96
N PRO A 227 6.15 1.31 -6.74
CA PRO A 227 5.46 1.79 -5.54
C PRO A 227 5.71 3.27 -5.24
N VAL A 228 6.95 3.76 -5.47
CA VAL A 228 7.30 5.18 -5.31
C VAL A 228 6.55 6.04 -6.33
N LEU A 229 6.52 5.61 -7.60
CA LEU A 229 5.76 6.28 -8.65
C LEU A 229 4.27 6.33 -8.30
N ARG A 230 3.71 5.20 -7.84
CA ARG A 230 2.31 5.07 -7.43
C ARG A 230 1.97 6.05 -6.30
N GLN A 231 2.77 6.09 -5.23
CA GLN A 231 2.52 7.00 -4.10
C GLN A 231 2.43 8.46 -4.54
N ARG A 232 3.32 8.89 -5.44
CA ARG A 232 3.29 10.24 -6.02
C ARG A 232 2.04 10.47 -6.87
N LEU A 233 1.68 9.51 -7.71
CA LEU A 233 0.51 9.62 -8.60
C LEU A 233 -0.82 9.53 -7.84
N GLN A 234 -0.88 8.92 -6.65
CA GLN A 234 -2.10 8.86 -5.82
C GLN A 234 -2.64 10.25 -5.43
N ARG A 235 -1.81 11.31 -5.53
CA ARG A 235 -2.28 12.70 -5.40
C ARG A 235 -3.31 13.08 -6.46
N TYR A 236 -3.24 12.49 -7.65
CA TYR A 236 -4.08 12.79 -8.80
C TYR A 236 -4.93 11.56 -9.16
N THR A 237 -6.26 11.71 -9.17
CA THR A 237 -7.17 10.57 -9.39
C THR A 237 -7.00 9.97 -10.80
N PHE A 238 -6.88 10.81 -11.83
CA PHE A 238 -6.83 10.35 -13.23
C PHE A 238 -5.52 9.59 -13.56
N PRO A 239 -4.31 10.12 -13.29
CA PRO A 239 -3.06 9.39 -13.53
C PRO A 239 -2.95 8.08 -12.75
N SER A 240 -3.42 8.05 -11.50
CA SER A 240 -3.42 6.84 -10.66
C SER A 240 -4.30 5.72 -11.27
N LEU A 241 -5.48 6.10 -11.77
CA LEU A 241 -6.38 5.16 -12.44
C LEU A 241 -5.78 4.67 -13.77
N LEU A 242 -5.20 5.57 -14.57
CA LEU A 242 -4.52 5.21 -15.82
C LEU A 242 -3.37 4.23 -15.58
N LEU A 243 -2.52 4.50 -14.58
CA LEU A 243 -1.43 3.59 -14.20
C LEU A 243 -1.96 2.22 -13.78
N THR A 244 -3.05 2.19 -13.00
CA THR A 244 -3.69 0.93 -12.57
C THR A 244 -4.23 0.16 -13.78
N CYS A 245 -4.92 0.81 -14.70
CA CYS A 245 -5.42 0.21 -15.95
C CYS A 245 -4.28 -0.31 -16.83
N PHE A 246 -3.18 0.44 -16.94
CA PHE A 246 -2.01 0.03 -17.72
C PHE A 246 -1.35 -1.23 -17.14
N VAL A 247 -1.07 -1.25 -15.83
CA VAL A 247 -0.43 -2.39 -15.17
C VAL A 247 -1.34 -3.63 -15.20
N THR A 248 -2.64 -3.46 -14.93
CA THR A 248 -3.63 -4.56 -14.99
C THR A 248 -3.78 -5.10 -16.41
N GLY A 249 -3.93 -4.23 -17.41
CA GLY A 249 -4.05 -4.62 -18.82
C GLY A 249 -2.81 -5.36 -19.32
N PHE A 250 -1.62 -4.87 -18.98
CA PHE A 250 -0.37 -5.55 -19.34
C PHE A 250 -0.19 -6.88 -18.61
N SER A 251 -0.61 -6.97 -17.34
CA SER A 251 -0.64 -8.23 -16.58
C SER A 251 -1.51 -9.29 -17.28
N PHE A 252 -2.72 -8.92 -17.75
CA PHE A 252 -3.58 -9.84 -18.50
C PHE A 252 -2.96 -10.30 -19.83
N ALA A 253 -2.32 -9.39 -20.56
CA ALA A 253 -1.66 -9.72 -21.83
C ALA A 253 -0.43 -10.62 -21.63
N ALA A 254 0.27 -10.48 -20.50
CA ALA A 254 1.50 -11.21 -20.22
C ALA A 254 1.25 -12.66 -19.77
N LEU A 255 0.05 -13.01 -19.29
CA LEU A 255 -0.26 -14.34 -18.76
C LEU A 255 0.13 -15.46 -19.77
N PRO A 256 0.70 -16.58 -19.29
CA PRO A 256 1.20 -17.65 -20.16
C PRO A 256 0.08 -18.44 -20.84
N SER A 257 -1.11 -18.52 -20.23
CA SER A 257 -2.25 -19.24 -20.79
C SER A 257 -3.54 -18.41 -20.71
N ARG A 258 -4.34 -18.48 -21.77
CA ARG A 258 -5.63 -17.76 -21.86
C ARG A 258 -6.63 -18.22 -20.80
N ASN A 259 -6.54 -19.49 -20.38
CA ASN A 259 -7.41 -20.07 -19.37
C ASN A 259 -7.22 -19.43 -17.98
N LEU A 260 -6.05 -18.85 -17.69
CA LEU A 260 -5.79 -18.14 -16.44
C LEU A 260 -6.32 -16.70 -16.44
N VAL A 261 -6.61 -16.13 -17.61
CA VAL A 261 -7.09 -14.75 -17.74
C VAL A 261 -8.45 -14.59 -17.08
N PHE A 262 -9.40 -15.47 -17.40
CA PHE A 262 -10.76 -15.40 -16.84
C PHE A 262 -10.82 -15.47 -15.30
N PRO A 263 -10.23 -16.49 -14.62
CA PRO A 263 -10.27 -16.54 -13.16
C PRO A 263 -9.53 -15.36 -12.53
N PHE A 264 -8.45 -14.88 -13.15
CA PHE A 264 -7.71 -13.72 -12.64
C PHE A 264 -8.50 -12.41 -12.77
N VAL A 265 -9.19 -12.20 -13.90
CA VAL A 265 -10.11 -11.07 -14.11
C VAL A 265 -11.27 -11.12 -13.11
N ILE A 266 -11.87 -12.29 -12.90
CA ILE A 266 -12.94 -12.47 -11.91
C ILE A 266 -12.41 -12.12 -10.52
N PHE A 267 -11.26 -12.67 -10.12
CA PHE A 267 -10.64 -12.38 -8.83
C PHE A 267 -10.37 -10.89 -8.62
N LEU A 268 -9.73 -10.22 -9.59
CA LEU A 268 -9.45 -8.79 -9.50
C LEU A 268 -10.74 -7.96 -9.50
N SER A 269 -11.74 -8.30 -10.32
CA SER A 269 -13.02 -7.57 -10.33
C SER A 269 -13.78 -7.67 -9.01
N LEU A 270 -13.81 -8.87 -8.39
CA LEU A 270 -14.39 -9.08 -7.07
C LEU A 270 -13.60 -8.32 -5.99
N LEU A 271 -12.28 -8.27 -6.10
CA LEU A 271 -11.46 -7.50 -5.19
C LEU A 271 -11.70 -5.98 -5.34
N THR A 272 -11.63 -5.46 -6.56
CA THR A 272 -11.70 -4.01 -6.85
C THR A 272 -13.10 -3.44 -6.67
N PHE A 273 -14.15 -4.13 -7.12
CA PHE A 273 -15.53 -3.64 -7.08
C PHE A 273 -16.38 -4.34 -6.01
N GLY A 274 -16.14 -5.63 -5.79
CA GLY A 274 -16.85 -6.39 -4.76
C GLY A 274 -16.48 -5.95 -3.34
N SER A 275 -15.19 -5.72 -3.03
CA SER A 275 -14.79 -5.33 -1.67
C SER A 275 -15.37 -3.98 -1.23
N PRO A 276 -15.37 -2.89 -2.05
CA PRO A 276 -16.07 -1.66 -1.68
C PRO A 276 -17.59 -1.85 -1.56
N ALA A 277 -18.21 -2.65 -2.43
CA ALA A 277 -19.66 -2.89 -2.38
C ALA A 277 -20.07 -3.61 -1.09
N VAL A 278 -19.31 -4.65 -0.70
CA VAL A 278 -19.51 -5.37 0.56
C VAL A 278 -19.30 -4.45 1.76
N LEU A 279 -18.26 -3.60 1.74
CA LEU A 279 -18.01 -2.64 2.81
C LEU A 279 -19.12 -1.59 2.95
N VAL A 280 -19.60 -1.01 1.84
CA VAL A 280 -20.74 -0.08 1.85
C VAL A 280 -21.99 -0.79 2.37
N ARG A 281 -22.28 -2.00 1.89
CA ARG A 281 -23.43 -2.77 2.38
C ARG A 281 -23.30 -3.14 3.85
N SER A 282 -22.08 -3.36 4.35
CA SER A 282 -21.84 -3.66 5.76
C SER A 282 -22.06 -2.45 6.67
N GLN A 283 -22.01 -1.22 6.15
CA GLN A 283 -22.28 -0.01 6.95
C GLN A 283 -23.70 0.00 7.54
N ARG A 284 -24.67 -0.65 6.90
CA ARG A 284 -26.06 -0.73 7.40
C ARG A 284 -26.19 -1.51 8.71
N TYR A 285 -25.24 -2.38 9.00
CA TYR A 285 -25.20 -3.18 10.23
C TYR A 285 -24.43 -2.49 11.36
N LYS A 286 -23.83 -1.32 11.09
CA LYS A 286 -23.03 -0.60 12.07
C LYS A 286 -23.93 -0.01 13.14
N ASN A 287 -23.79 -0.51 14.36
CA ASN A 287 -24.51 -0.03 15.52
C ASN A 287 -23.54 0.52 16.55
N ARG A 288 -23.44 1.84 16.65
CA ARG A 288 -22.65 2.50 17.69
C ARG A 288 -23.59 3.15 18.70
N ILE A 289 -23.61 2.60 19.90
CA ILE A 289 -24.28 3.22 21.05
C ILE A 289 -23.22 4.03 21.79
N ARG A 290 -23.49 5.30 22.01
CA ARG A 290 -22.72 6.15 22.90
C ARG A 290 -23.54 6.42 24.15
N GLY A 291 -22.85 6.36 25.29
CA GLY A 291 -23.39 6.89 26.53
C GLY A 291 -23.73 8.38 26.37
N PRO A 292 -24.60 8.92 27.21
CA PRO A 292 -24.93 10.33 27.15
C PRO A 292 -23.69 11.20 27.42
N TRP A 293 -22.73 10.70 28.19
CA TRP A 293 -21.49 11.41 28.52
C TRP A 293 -20.57 11.54 27.32
N ASP A 294 -20.05 12.75 27.07
CA ASP A 294 -18.92 12.90 26.17
C ASP A 294 -17.66 12.40 26.89
N PRO A 295 -17.04 11.30 26.43
CA PRO A 295 -15.77 10.88 26.99
C PRO A 295 -14.75 11.98 26.71
N ALA A 296 -14.03 12.42 27.75
CA ALA A 296 -12.90 13.30 27.56
C ALA A 296 -11.92 12.64 26.59
N VAL A 297 -11.62 13.32 25.48
CA VAL A 297 -10.57 12.85 24.56
C VAL A 297 -9.26 13.14 25.28
N PRO A 298 -8.46 12.12 25.63
CA PRO A 298 -7.19 12.37 26.30
C PRO A 298 -6.33 13.24 25.39
N GLN A 299 -5.95 14.41 25.89
CA GLN A 299 -4.90 15.21 25.27
C GLN A 299 -3.60 14.47 25.55
N LEU A 300 -3.17 13.64 24.60
CA LEU A 300 -1.82 13.10 24.62
C LEU A 300 -0.89 14.30 24.44
N ASN A 301 -0.04 14.57 25.42
CA ASN A 301 0.96 15.63 25.35
C ASN A 301 1.77 15.47 24.05
N SER A 302 1.44 16.27 23.03
CA SER A 302 2.41 16.65 22.01
C SER A 302 3.51 17.34 22.78
N LYS A 303 4.71 16.74 22.84
CA LYS A 303 5.90 17.32 23.47
C LYS A 303 5.96 18.81 23.14
N ALA A 304 5.68 19.63 24.14
CA ALA A 304 6.18 20.99 24.21
C ALA A 304 7.53 20.84 24.90
N ASP A 305 8.56 21.15 24.13
CA ASP A 305 9.97 21.39 24.46
C ASP A 305 10.80 20.22 25.04
#